data_AF-A0A1G2G8T5-F1
#
_entry.id   AF-A0A1G2G8T5-F1
#
_cell.length_a   1.000
_cell.length_b   1.000
_cell.length_c   1.000
_cell.angle_alpha   90.00
_cell.angle_beta   90.00
_cell.angle_gamma   90.00
#
_symmetry.space_group_name_H-M   'P 1'
#
loop_
_entity.id
_entity.type
_entity.pdbx_description
1 polymer ?
#
loop_
_entity_poly.entity_id
_entity_poly.type
_entity_poly.pdbx_seq_one_letter_code
_entity_poly.pdbx_strand_id
1 'polypeptide(L)' 'MATALDNKKLRALVRESVREAVSAEFIKLGAFLLPYVSKAEQKDIEKQYSKPSRKAATVYRLRT' A
#
# COMPACT_ATOMS: atom_id res chain seq x y z
N MET A 1 -14.29 -24.93 -27.39
CA MET A 1 -12.98 -24.36 -27.74
C MET A 1 -12.18 -24.20 -26.46
N ALA A 2 -11.25 -25.11 -26.18
CA ALA A 2 -10.37 -24.98 -25.03
C ALA A 2 -9.31 -23.93 -25.36
N THR A 3 -9.37 -22.78 -24.70
CA THR A 3 -8.31 -21.77 -24.80
C THR A 3 -7.07 -22.39 -24.17
N ALA A 4 -6.05 -22.69 -24.98
CA ALA A 4 -4.73 -23.04 -24.47
C ALA A 4 -4.23 -21.81 -23.69
N LEU A 5 -4.48 -21.79 -22.38
CA LEU A 5 -4.03 -20.73 -21.51
C LEU A 5 -2.51 -20.70 -21.60
N ASP A 6 -1.98 -19.60 -22.13
CA ASP A 6 -0.54 -19.38 -22.15
C ASP A 6 -0.03 -19.42 -20.71
N ASN A 7 0.67 -20.49 -20.38
CA ASN A 7 1.19 -20.76 -19.04
C ASN A 7 2.01 -19.56 -18.50
N LYS A 8 2.61 -18.75 -19.38
CA LYS A 8 3.33 -17.53 -18.98
C LYS A 8 2.38 -16.47 -18.43
N LYS A 9 1.22 -16.25 -19.06
CA LYS A 9 0.22 -15.28 -18.62
C LYS A 9 -0.42 -15.68 -17.30
N LEU A 10 -0.74 -16.97 -17.13
CA LEU A 10 -1.27 -17.49 -15.86
C LEU A 10 -0.28 -17.28 -14.71
N ARG A 11 1.00 -17.64 -14.91
CA ARG A 11 2.04 -17.41 -13.89
C ARG A 11 2.23 -15.94 -13.56
N ALA A 12 2.20 -15.06 -14.57
CA ALA A 12 2.29 -13.62 -14.36
C ALA A 12 1.10 -13.09 -13.55
N LEU A 13 -0.12 -13.52 -13.89
CA LEU A 13 -1.32 -13.12 -13.17
C LEU A 13 -1.28 -13.56 -11.70
N VAL A 14 -0.95 -14.84 -11.45
CA VAL A 14 -0.83 -15.36 -10.08
C VAL A 14 0.24 -14.60 -9.29
N ARG A 15 1.39 -14.32 -9.90
CA ARG A 15 2.46 -13.56 -9.26
C ARG A 15 2.01 -12.15 -8.88
N GLU A 16 1.28 -11.47 -9.76
CA GLU A 16 0.78 -10.12 -9.49
C GLU A 16 -0.28 -10.13 -8.37
N SER A 17 -1.23 -11.07 -8.42
CA SER A 17 -2.24 -11.19 -7.38
C SER A 17 -1.64 -11.46 -6.00
N VAL A 18 -0.62 -12.33 -5.91
CA VAL A 18 0.09 -12.57 -4.65
C VAL A 18 0.86 -11.31 -4.21
N ARG A 19 1.52 -10.63 -5.14
CA ARG A 19 2.25 -9.39 -4.86
C ARG A 19 1.35 -8.30 -4.28
N GLU A 20 0.17 -8.10 -4.88
CA GLU A 20 -0.83 -7.14 -4.41
C GLU A 20 -1.35 -7.48 -3.02
N ALA A 21 -1.73 -8.74 -2.80
CA ALA A 21 -2.22 -9.22 -1.50
C ALA A 21 -1.17 -9.03 -0.39
N VAL A 22 0.07 -9.45 -0.65
CA VAL A 22 1.18 -9.27 0.30
C VAL A 22 1.44 -7.79 0.55
N SER A 23 1.49 -6.96 -0.49
CA SER A 23 1.75 -5.52 -0.33
C SER A 23 0.68 -4.84 0.54
N ALA A 24 -0.59 -5.19 0.36
CA ALA A 24 -1.69 -4.65 1.15
C ALA A 24 -1.57 -5.02 2.64
N GLU A 25 -1.21 -6.27 2.96
CA GLU A 25 -1.02 -6.71 4.35
C GLU A 25 0.24 -6.10 4.99
N PHE A 26 1.35 -5.98 4.25
CA PHE A 26 2.55 -5.33 4.75
C PHE A 26 2.34 -3.86 5.11
N ILE A 27 1.46 -3.15 4.40
CA ILE A 27 1.10 -1.77 4.73
C ILE A 27 0.34 -1.70 6.06
N LYS A 28 -0.60 -2.63 6.30
CA LYS A 28 -1.32 -2.71 7.58
C LYS A 28 -0.35 -3.02 8.74
N LEU A 29 0.57 -3.95 8.53
CA LEU A 29 1.64 -4.25 9.50
C LEU A 29 2.54 -3.03 9.75
N GLY A 30 2.91 -2.31 8.70
CA GLY A 30 3.66 -1.06 8.80
C GLY A 30 2.92 -0.02 9.64
N ALA A 31 1.62 0.16 9.41
CA ALA A 31 0.78 1.07 10.18
C ALA A 31 0.64 0.66 11.66
N PHE A 32 0.59 -0.64 11.95
CA PHE A 32 0.57 -1.14 13.33
C PHE A 32 1.86 -0.78 14.11
N LEU A 33 3.00 -0.72 13.41
CA LEU A 33 4.28 -0.35 14.01
C LEU A 33 4.51 1.18 14.08
N LEU A 34 3.60 1.99 13.53
CA LEU A 34 3.73 3.44 13.63
C LEU A 34 3.41 3.91 15.05
N PRO A 35 4.19 4.86 15.59
CA PRO A 35 3.85 5.48 16.87
C PRO A 35 2.50 6.20 16.77
N TYR A 36 1.79 6.27 17.88
CA TYR A 36 0.59 7.10 17.97
C TYR A 36 0.97 8.57 17.74
N VAL A 37 0.21 9.24 16.88
CA VAL A 37 0.35 10.68 16.59
C VAL A 37 -1.01 11.33 16.83
N SER A 38 -1.05 12.36 17.69
CA SER A 38 -2.27 13.11 17.95
C SER A 38 -2.67 13.99 16.76
N LYS A 39 -3.92 14.44 16.71
CA LYS A 39 -4.39 15.36 15.64
C LYS A 39 -3.60 16.68 15.61
N ALA A 40 -3.16 17.16 16.77
CA ALA A 40 -2.38 18.39 16.87
C ALA A 40 -0.97 18.20 16.29
N GLU A 41 -0.31 17.09 16.65
CA GLU A 41 1.01 16.73 16.11
C GLU A 41 0.96 16.46 14.61
N GLN A 42 -0.05 15.73 14.13
CA GLN A 42 -0.24 15.48 12.70
C GLN A 42 -0.38 16.80 11.90
N LYS A 43 -1.13 17.77 12.44
CA LYS A 43 -1.30 19.09 11.82
C LYS A 43 -0.01 19.89 11.80
N ASP A 44 0.82 19.78 12.85
CA ASP A 44 2.12 20.43 12.90
C ASP A 44 3.13 19.79 11.92
N ILE A 45 3.15 18.46 11.83
CA ILE A 45 3.94 17.71 10.83
C ILE A 45 3.59 18.16 9.41
N GLU A 46 2.29 18.23 9.08
CA GLU A 46 1.83 18.70 7.77
C GLU A 46 2.23 20.16 7.49
N LYS A 47 2.24 21.02 8.52
CA LYS A 47 2.67 22.42 8.39
C LYS A 47 4.17 22.53 8.15
N GLN A 48 4.99 21.75 8.88
CA GLN A 48 6.45 21.81 8.79
C GLN A 48 6.99 21.15 7.51
N TYR A 49 6.45 19.98 7.16
CA TYR A 49 6.99 19.15 6.08
C TYR A 49 6.16 19.19 4.80
N SER A 50 4.99 19.84 4.81
CA SER A 50 4.07 19.92 3.66
C SER A 50 3.68 18.53 3.12
N LYS A 51 3.18 18.46 1.88
CA LYS A 51 2.92 17.17 1.23
C LYS A 51 4.24 16.51 0.82
N PRO A 52 4.34 15.17 0.97
CA PRO A 52 5.50 14.43 0.48
C PRO A 52 5.77 14.77 -0.99
N SER A 53 7.02 15.13 -1.30
CA SER A 53 7.42 15.64 -2.63
C SER A 53 7.32 14.60 -3.75
N ARG A 54 7.11 13.32 -3.42
CA ARG A 54 7.14 12.20 -4.36
C ARG A 54 5.77 11.54 -4.53
N LYS A 55 5.49 11.11 -5.77
CA LYS A 55 4.42 10.16 -6.16
C LYS A 55 4.48 8.81 -5.40
N ALA A 56 5.52 8.58 -4.60
CA ALA A 56 5.73 7.38 -3.80
C ALA A 56 4.91 7.34 -2.50
N ALA A 57 4.36 8.48 -2.06
CA ALA A 57 3.49 8.51 -0.90
C ALA A 57 2.09 8.04 -1.29
N THR A 58 1.81 6.75 -1.09
CA THR A 58 0.46 6.22 -1.23
C THR A 58 -0.32 6.51 0.05
N VAL A 59 -1.38 7.30 -0.08
CA VAL A 59 -2.26 7.65 1.04
C VAL A 59 -3.29 6.54 1.20
N TYR A 60 -3.21 5.78 2.29
CA TYR A 60 -4.18 4.74 2.62
C TYR A 60 -5.12 5.22 3.72
N ARG A 61 -6.44 5.14 3.46
CA ARG A 61 -7.46 5.31 4.50
C ARG A 61 -7.73 3.95 5.14
N LEU A 62 -7.08 3.68 6.26
CA LEU A 62 -7.39 2.54 7.10
C LEU A 62 -8.76 2.79 7.76
N ARG A 63 -9.71 1.88 7.55
CA ARG A 63 -10.91 1.82 8.38
C ARG A 63 -10.56 0.96 9.59
N THR A 64 -10.37 1.60 10.73
CA THR A 64 -10.38 0.96 12.05
C THR A 64 -11.79 0.55 12.42
#